data_AF-A0AAU6DVH6-F1
#
_entry.id   AF-A0AAU6DVH6-F1
#
_cell.length_a   1.000
_cell.length_b   1.000
_cell.length_c   1.000
_cell.angle_alpha   90.00
_cell.angle_beta   90.00
_cell.angle_gamma   90.00
#
_symmetry.space_group_name_H-M   'P 1'
#
loop_
_entity.id
_entity.type
_entity.pdbx_description
1 polymer ?
#
loop_
_entity_poly.entity_id
_entity_poly.type
_entity_poly.pdbx_seq_one_letter_code
_entity_poly.pdbx_strand_id
1 'polypeptide(L)'
;MARTREWIEIEERRVQEERHRQERAAQPPPEWVAQNGVGSGPPTIHTTLGDSANTCWDAEVDYARVRPITREQARRALTEEGAQACIQCRPDTVLGLP
;
A
#
# COMPACT_ATOMS: atom_id res chain seq x y z
N MET A 1 14.53 -16.59 38.61
CA MET A 1 15.30 -16.27 37.38
C MET A 1 14.49 -16.41 36.08
N ALA A 2 13.36 -17.13 36.04
CA ALA A 2 12.53 -17.26 34.82
C ALA A 2 11.82 -15.95 34.38
N ARG A 3 11.33 -15.16 35.34
CA ARG A 3 10.57 -13.92 35.10
C ARG A 3 11.35 -12.84 34.33
N THR A 4 12.68 -12.83 34.44
CA THR A 4 13.56 -11.89 33.72
C THR A 4 13.74 -12.28 32.26
N ARG A 5 13.70 -13.58 31.93
CA ARG A 5 13.85 -14.06 30.54
C ARG A 5 12.60 -13.78 29.71
N GLU A 6 11.41 -14.00 30.26
CA GLU A 6 10.14 -13.62 29.61
C GLU A 6 10.08 -12.11 29.33
N TRP A 7 10.60 -11.30 30.24
CA TRP A 7 10.61 -9.84 30.08
C TRP A 7 11.53 -9.40 28.93
N ILE A 8 12.68 -10.06 28.77
CA ILE A 8 13.60 -9.82 27.65
C ILE A 8 12.94 -10.21 26.32
N GLU A 9 12.31 -11.37 26.22
CA GLU A 9 11.67 -11.83 24.97
C GLU A 9 10.49 -10.94 24.52
N ILE A 10 9.72 -10.41 25.48
CA ILE A 10 8.63 -9.46 25.18
C ILE A 10 9.20 -8.14 24.66
N GLU A 11 10.24 -7.61 25.32
CA GLU A 11 10.83 -6.33 24.94
C GLU A 11 11.58 -6.44 23.60
N GLU A 12 12.26 -7.57 23.35
CA GLU A 12 12.88 -7.85 22.05
C GLU A 12 11.84 -7.90 20.92
N ARG A 13 10.67 -8.51 21.13
CA ARG A 13 9.58 -8.47 20.14
C ARG A 13 9.11 -7.06 19.87
N ARG A 14 8.93 -6.23 20.91
CA ARG A 14 8.51 -4.83 20.73
C ARG A 14 9.51 -4.04 19.91
N VAL A 15 10.80 -4.18 20.21
CA VAL A 15 11.87 -3.51 19.46
C VAL A 15 11.90 -3.97 18.00
N GLN A 16 11.72 -5.27 17.74
CA GLN A 16 11.64 -5.79 16.36
C GLN A 16 10.41 -5.28 15.61
N GLU A 17 9.24 -5.24 16.24
CA GLU A 17 8.02 -4.68 15.63
C GLU A 17 8.17 -3.18 15.32
N GLU A 18 8.82 -2.43 16.23
CA GLU A 18 9.06 -1.01 16.06
C GLU A 18 10.09 -0.73 14.96
N ARG A 19 11.16 -1.52 14.89
CA ARG A 19 12.13 -1.49 13.78
C ARG A 19 11.47 -1.81 12.45
N HIS A 20 10.68 -2.87 12.37
CA HIS A 20 9.94 -3.21 11.15
C HIS A 20 8.94 -2.10 10.76
N ARG A 21 8.34 -1.41 11.73
CA ARG A 21 7.47 -0.25 11.46
C ARG A 21 8.27 0.93 10.90
N GLN A 22 9.42 1.24 11.49
CA GLN A 22 10.30 2.32 11.04
C GLN A 22 10.88 2.03 9.65
N GLU A 23 11.31 0.79 9.38
CA GLU A 23 11.80 0.36 8.07
C GLU A 23 10.73 0.43 6.97
N ARG A 24 9.46 0.13 7.32
CA ARG A 24 8.32 0.33 6.41
C ARG A 24 8.00 1.81 6.19
N ALA A 25 8.14 2.65 7.21
CA ALA A 25 7.90 4.09 7.10
C ALA A 25 9.03 4.84 6.38
N ALA A 26 10.26 4.32 6.43
CA ALA A 26 11.42 4.88 5.73
C ALA A 26 11.51 4.46 4.25
N GLN A 27 10.71 3.48 3.82
CA GLN A 27 10.59 3.16 2.41
C GLN A 27 9.82 4.29 1.70
N PRO A 28 10.32 4.81 0.57
CA PRO A 28 9.56 5.74 -0.23
C PRO A 28 8.20 5.10 -0.56
N PRO A 29 7.11 5.89 -0.58
CA PRO A 29 5.80 5.35 -0.87
C PRO A 29 5.85 4.58 -2.19
N PRO A 30 5.40 3.31 -2.21
CA PRO A 30 5.47 2.47 -3.39
C PRO A 30 4.77 3.16 -4.56
N GLU A 31 5.38 3.09 -5.74
CA GLU A 31 4.89 3.77 -6.95
C GLU A 31 3.46 3.36 -7.34
N TRP A 32 3.05 2.15 -6.94
CA TRP A 32 1.74 1.57 -7.22
C TRP A 32 1.23 0.84 -5.98
N VAL A 33 -0.06 1.01 -5.69
CA VAL A 33 -0.73 0.26 -4.62
C VAL A 33 -2.11 -0.22 -5.07
N ALA A 34 -2.50 -1.40 -4.59
CA ALA A 34 -3.88 -1.88 -4.66
C ALA A 34 -4.54 -1.67 -3.29
N GLN A 35 -5.61 -0.88 -3.26
CA GLN A 35 -6.48 -0.75 -2.11
C GLN A 35 -7.62 -1.76 -2.23
N ASN A 36 -7.75 -2.63 -1.25
CA ASN A 36 -8.96 -3.47 -1.18
C ASN A 36 -10.13 -2.58 -0.77
N GLY A 37 -11.21 -2.58 -1.56
CA GLY A 37 -12.43 -1.85 -1.23
C GLY A 37 -12.98 -2.27 0.13
N VAL A 38 -13.77 -1.39 0.76
CA VAL A 38 -14.49 -1.75 1.98
C VAL A 38 -15.60 -2.75 1.61
N GLY A 39 -15.31 -4.06 1.68
CA GLY A 39 -16.25 -5.14 1.33
C GLY A 39 -15.73 -6.10 0.25
N SER A 40 -16.62 -6.77 -0.49
CA SER A 40 -16.30 -7.66 -1.62
C SER A 40 -16.21 -6.94 -2.97
N GLY A 41 -16.02 -5.62 -2.97
CA GLY A 41 -15.87 -4.82 -4.19
C GLY A 41 -14.53 -5.08 -4.88
N PRO A 42 -14.40 -4.77 -6.19
CA PRO A 42 -13.14 -4.88 -6.89
C PRO A 42 -12.08 -3.98 -6.22
N PRO A 43 -10.80 -4.40 -6.22
CA PRO A 43 -9.74 -3.56 -5.70
C PRO A 43 -9.61 -2.27 -6.52
N THR A 44 -9.25 -1.18 -5.85
CA THR A 44 -8.95 0.09 -6.51
C THR A 44 -7.44 0.26 -6.59
N ILE A 45 -6.93 0.52 -7.79
CA ILE A 45 -5.51 0.76 -8.05
C ILE A 45 -5.23 2.25 -7.89
N HIS A 46 -4.10 2.54 -7.26
CA HIS A 46 -3.59 3.89 -7.04
C HIS A 46 -2.11 3.96 -7.46
N THR A 47 -1.64 5.15 -7.80
CA THR A 47 -0.23 5.40 -8.14
C THR A 47 0.26 6.73 -7.56
N THR A 48 1.55 6.81 -7.24
CA THR A 48 2.24 8.08 -6.92
C THR A 48 2.87 8.73 -8.15
N LEU A 49 2.77 8.10 -9.32
CA LEU A 49 3.32 8.61 -10.58
C LEU A 49 2.26 9.43 -11.33
N GLY A 50 2.59 10.63 -11.80
CA GLY A 50 1.72 11.47 -12.64
C GLY A 50 1.35 12.83 -12.03
N ASP A 51 0.81 13.72 -12.87
CA ASP A 51 0.56 15.13 -12.53
C ASP A 51 -0.47 15.31 -11.40
N SER A 52 -1.44 14.39 -11.31
CA SER A 52 -2.47 14.32 -10.26
C SER A 52 -2.18 13.28 -9.17
N ALA A 53 -1.03 12.60 -9.23
CA ALA A 53 -0.70 11.53 -8.28
C ALA A 53 -0.35 12.07 -6.88
N ASN A 54 -0.11 13.38 -6.78
CA ASN A 54 0.16 14.08 -5.54
C ASN A 54 -1.10 14.32 -4.69
N THR A 55 -2.29 13.94 -5.17
CA THR A 55 -3.59 14.25 -4.52
C THR A 55 -4.42 13.03 -4.14
N CYS A 56 -4.13 11.80 -4.64
CA CYS A 56 -4.84 10.59 -4.17
C CYS A 56 -4.27 10.12 -2.80
N TRP A 57 -3.10 10.61 -2.35
CA TRP A 57 -2.48 10.29 -1.05
C TRP A 57 -2.92 11.18 0.13
N ASP A 58 -3.82 12.14 -0.11
CA ASP A 58 -4.50 12.85 0.98
C ASP A 58 -5.44 11.90 1.74
N ALA A 59 -5.88 12.32 2.93
CA ALA A 59 -6.49 11.60 4.07
C ALA A 59 -7.47 10.41 3.86
N GLU A 60 -7.86 10.04 2.64
CA GLU A 60 -8.83 8.98 2.32
C GLU A 60 -8.20 7.62 2.00
N VAL A 61 -6.91 7.54 1.68
CA VAL A 61 -6.25 6.23 1.47
C VAL A 61 -5.97 5.59 2.83
N ASP A 62 -6.80 4.62 3.19
CA ASP A 62 -6.55 3.75 4.34
C ASP A 62 -5.28 2.91 4.09
N TYR A 63 -4.15 3.43 4.55
CA TYR A 63 -2.84 2.79 4.46
C TYR A 63 -2.78 1.41 5.11
N ALA A 64 -3.74 1.05 5.97
CA ALA A 64 -3.83 -0.29 6.55
C ALA A 64 -4.41 -1.33 5.56
N ARG A 65 -5.05 -0.88 4.47
CA ARG A 65 -5.71 -1.74 3.47
C ARG A 65 -5.10 -1.65 2.08
N VAL A 66 -3.97 -0.95 1.95
CA VAL A 66 -3.22 -0.89 0.70
C VAL A 66 -2.11 -1.93 0.68
N ARG A 67 -1.95 -2.58 -0.47
CA ARG A 67 -0.85 -3.50 -0.75
C ARG A 67 0.05 -2.90 -1.83
N PRO A 68 1.37 -2.84 -1.62
CA PRO A 68 2.30 -2.45 -2.68
C PRO A 68 2.23 -3.47 -3.82
N ILE A 69 2.18 -2.96 -5.04
CA ILE A 69 2.19 -3.76 -6.27
C ILE A 69 3.21 -3.18 -7.24
N THR A 70 3.60 -3.96 -8.25
CA THR A 70 4.44 -3.48 -9.34
C THR A 70 3.59 -2.80 -10.41
N ARG A 71 4.23 -1.99 -11.27
CA ARG A 71 3.59 -1.40 -12.46
C ARG A 71 2.88 -2.44 -13.34
N GLU A 72 3.50 -3.61 -13.52
CA GLU A 72 2.94 -4.69 -14.34
C GLU A 72 1.73 -5.36 -13.66
N GLN A 73 1.76 -5.49 -12.34
CA GLN A 73 0.61 -5.94 -11.56
C GLN A 73 -0.53 -4.93 -11.60
N ALA A 74 -0.24 -3.63 -11.53
CA ALA A 74 -1.24 -2.57 -11.70
C ALA A 74 -1.90 -2.64 -13.08
N ARG A 75 -1.09 -2.83 -14.14
CA ARG A 75 -1.58 -3.03 -15.51
C ARG A 75 -2.51 -4.22 -15.60
N ARG A 76 -2.06 -5.39 -15.14
CA ARG A 76 -2.86 -6.62 -15.15
C ARG A 76 -4.16 -6.47 -14.35
N ALA A 77 -4.09 -5.87 -13.17
CA ALA A 77 -5.25 -5.67 -12.33
C ALA A 77 -6.33 -4.84 -13.04
N LEU A 78 -5.94 -3.77 -13.72
CA LEU A 78 -6.86 -2.89 -14.46
C LEU A 78 -7.38 -3.52 -15.76
N THR A 79 -6.60 -4.35 -16.44
CA THR A 79 -6.99 -4.90 -17.76
C THR A 79 -7.62 -6.29 -17.70
N GLU A 80 -7.16 -7.15 -16.80
CA GLU A 80 -7.52 -8.58 -16.75
C GLU A 80 -8.36 -8.93 -15.52
N GLU A 81 -8.09 -8.31 -14.38
CA GLU A 81 -8.71 -8.69 -13.09
C GLU A 81 -9.94 -7.84 -12.73
N GLY A 82 -10.28 -6.82 -13.53
CA GLY A 82 -11.44 -5.96 -13.32
C GLY A 82 -11.28 -4.98 -12.14
N ALA A 83 -10.05 -4.67 -11.75
CA ALA A 83 -9.77 -3.64 -10.76
C ALA A 83 -10.17 -2.25 -11.30
N GLN A 84 -10.54 -1.36 -10.40
CA GLN A 84 -10.91 0.01 -10.75
C GLN A 84 -9.72 0.95 -10.61
N ALA A 85 -9.62 1.95 -11.49
CA ALA A 85 -8.61 3.01 -11.37
C ALA A 85 -9.09 4.11 -10.40
N CYS A 86 -8.23 4.59 -9.48
CA CYS A 86 -8.53 5.81 -8.69
C CYS A 86 -8.77 6.98 -9.66
N ILE A 87 -9.93 7.61 -9.55
CA ILE A 87 -10.32 8.75 -10.40
C ILE A 87 -9.44 9.98 -10.19
N GLN A 88 -8.79 10.10 -9.02
CA GLN A 88 -7.93 11.24 -8.67
C GLN A 88 -6.52 11.07 -9.26
N CYS A 89 -5.84 9.95 -8.99
CA CYS A 89 -4.48 9.73 -9.52
C CYS A 89 -4.44 9.14 -10.92
N ARG A 90 -5.57 8.67 -11.48
CA ARG A 90 -5.71 8.15 -12.85
C ARG A 90 -4.57 7.19 -13.28
N PRO A 91 -4.39 6.07 -12.54
CA PRO A 91 -3.33 5.09 -12.83
C PRO A 91 -3.44 4.50 -14.24
N ASP A 92 -4.66 4.39 -14.77
CA ASP A 92 -4.96 4.01 -16.15
C ASP A 92 -4.26 4.93 -17.16
N THR A 93 -4.36 6.25 -16.95
CA THR A 93 -3.75 7.25 -17.83
C THR A 93 -2.23 7.21 -17.76
N VAL A 94 -1.67 7.02 -16.55
CA VAL A 94 -0.23 6.89 -16.32
C VAL A 94 0.34 5.62 -16.98
N LEU A 95 -0.45 4.55 -17.03
CA LEU A 95 -0.09 3.30 -17.72
C LEU A 95 -0.32 3.37 -19.24
N GLY A 96 -1.01 4.39 -19.76
CA GLY A 96 -1.41 4.48 -21.16
C GLY A 96 -2.49 3.45 -21.53
N LEU A 97 -3.33 3.07 -20.56
CA LEU A 97 -4.47 2.19 -20.78
C LEU A 97 -5.66 2.96 -21.37
N PRO A 98 -6.47 2.32 -22.24
CA PRO A 98 -7.63 2.93 -22.87
C PRO A 98 -8.80 3.20 -21.92
#